data_AF-A0A644YQY4-F1
#
_entry.id   AF-A0A644YQY4-F1
#
_cell.length_a   1.000
_cell.length_b   1.000
_cell.length_c   1.000
_cell.angle_alpha   90.00
_cell.angle_beta   90.00
_cell.angle_gamma   90.00
#
_symmetry.space_group_name_H-M   'P 1'
#
loop_
_entity.id
_entity.type
_entity.pdbx_description
1 polymer ?
#
loop_
_entity_poly.entity_id
_entity_poly.type
_entity_poly.pdbx_seq_one_letter_code
_entity_poly.pdbx_strand_id
1 'polypeptide(L)'
;MDFKPDYGAATVCGHGRMDAQVIGFISNNGPLDPAGATKAAQFIQLCNQANTPIVFMQNTTGFIVGRASEEAGMIKHGSKLIQALSNSSVPQITIYCGASFGAGNYGMCGRAFKPRFCFSWPNARTAVMGGEQAAATLEIVERAKAQRKNEAVDEAALARQKAEIIEHFDKQASAFYTSGHLLDDGVIDPRTTRDVLLFALATIREAEARKLHPTSFGVARF
;
A
#
# COMPACT_ATOMS: atom_id res chain seq x y z
N MET A 1 14.93 0.54 16.05
CA MET A 1 14.14 0.61 17.30
C MET A 1 12.69 0.34 16.95
N ASP A 2 12.13 -0.76 17.42
CA ASP A 2 10.72 -1.10 17.22
C ASP A 2 9.84 -0.11 18.01
N PHE A 3 8.69 0.25 17.43
CA PHE A 3 7.69 1.10 18.05
C PHE A 3 6.44 0.27 18.33
N LYS A 4 6.03 0.19 19.60
CA LYS A 4 4.86 -0.60 20.02
C LYS A 4 4.90 -2.05 19.50
N PRO A 5 5.96 -2.84 19.78
CA PRO A 5 6.06 -4.23 19.31
C PRO A 5 4.85 -5.08 19.74
N ASP A 6 4.33 -4.87 20.95
CA ASP A 6 3.28 -5.69 21.55
C ASP A 6 1.84 -5.21 21.24
N TYR A 7 1.66 -4.24 20.34
CA TYR A 7 0.34 -3.68 20.00
C TYR A 7 0.16 -3.61 18.49
N GLY A 8 -0.80 -4.37 17.93
CA GLY A 8 -0.99 -4.47 16.48
C GLY A 8 0.22 -5.05 15.76
N ALA A 9 0.72 -6.20 16.23
CA ALA A 9 1.99 -6.79 15.82
C ALA A 9 2.09 -7.13 14.31
N ALA A 10 0.96 -7.33 13.64
CA ALA A 10 0.91 -7.51 12.18
C ALA A 10 1.33 -6.24 11.41
N THR A 11 1.21 -5.06 12.04
CA THR A 11 1.71 -3.80 11.50
C THR A 11 2.99 -3.41 12.22
N VAL A 12 4.12 -3.59 11.55
CA VAL A 12 5.44 -3.30 12.09
C VAL A 12 5.74 -1.82 11.87
N CYS A 13 6.14 -1.12 12.92
CA CYS A 13 6.57 0.27 12.86
C CYS A 13 7.89 0.41 13.60
N GLY A 14 8.84 1.17 13.08
CA GLY A 14 10.09 1.36 13.78
C GLY A 14 11.01 2.37 13.13
N HIS A 15 11.99 2.83 13.89
CA HIS A 15 13.02 3.73 13.39
C HIS A 15 14.27 2.94 13.00
N GLY A 16 14.85 3.29 11.87
CA GLY A 16 16.18 2.86 11.44
C GLY A 16 17.03 4.05 11.02
N ARG A 17 18.26 3.76 10.58
CA ARG A 17 19.15 4.77 9.99
C ARG A 17 19.62 4.29 8.63
N MET A 18 19.54 5.18 7.65
CA MET A 18 20.18 5.04 6.35
C MET A 18 21.13 6.21 6.21
N ASP A 19 22.44 5.90 6.13
CA ASP A 19 23.50 6.89 6.25
C ASP A 19 23.37 7.72 7.55
N ALA A 20 23.39 9.06 7.46
CA ALA A 20 23.26 9.95 8.61
C ALA A 20 21.81 10.26 9.03
N GLN A 21 20.81 9.81 8.27
CA GLN A 21 19.41 10.19 8.45
C GLN A 21 18.61 9.11 9.21
N VAL A 22 17.81 9.55 10.18
CA VAL A 22 16.80 8.69 10.83
C VAL A 22 15.62 8.55 9.90
N ILE A 23 15.12 7.32 9.73
CA ILE A 23 14.01 6.97 8.85
C ILE A 23 12.97 6.20 9.66
N GLY A 24 11.69 6.54 9.50
CA GLY A 24 10.57 5.74 9.98
C GLY A 24 10.23 4.65 8.96
N PHE A 25 10.02 3.42 9.43
CA PHE A 25 9.60 2.30 8.60
C PHE A 25 8.23 1.82 9.04
N ILE A 26 7.35 1.55 8.08
CA ILE A 26 6.06 0.88 8.30
C ILE A 26 5.97 -0.32 7.35
N SER A 27 5.74 -1.51 7.89
CA SER A 27 5.60 -2.74 7.10
C SER A 27 4.54 -3.68 7.66
N ASN A 28 4.28 -4.78 6.97
CA ASN A 28 3.17 -5.69 7.22
C ASN A 28 3.68 -7.14 7.33
N ASN A 29 3.36 -7.78 8.45
CA ASN A 29 3.46 -9.23 8.67
C ASN A 29 2.09 -9.91 8.64
N GLY A 30 1.06 -9.20 8.15
CA GLY A 30 -0.32 -9.66 8.06
C GLY A 30 -1.27 -8.53 7.65
N PRO A 31 -2.60 -8.78 7.68
CA PRO A 31 -3.61 -7.75 7.43
C PRO A 31 -3.53 -6.61 8.46
N LEU A 32 -3.97 -5.41 8.05
CA LEU A 32 -4.11 -4.27 8.94
C LEU A 32 -5.31 -4.49 9.88
N ASP A 33 -5.04 -4.59 11.17
CA ASP A 33 -6.07 -4.69 12.22
C ASP A 33 -6.33 -3.32 12.89
N PRO A 34 -7.38 -3.17 13.73
CA PRO A 34 -7.68 -1.88 14.36
C PRO A 34 -6.53 -1.33 15.21
N ALA A 35 -5.81 -2.21 15.90
CA ALA A 35 -4.65 -1.86 16.70
C ALA A 35 -3.48 -1.40 15.81
N GLY A 36 -3.16 -2.14 14.76
CA GLY A 36 -2.12 -1.85 13.79
C GLY A 36 -2.38 -0.55 13.02
N ALA A 37 -3.63 -0.30 12.62
CA ALA A 37 -4.01 0.97 11.99
C ALA A 37 -3.82 2.17 12.93
N THR A 38 -4.18 2.01 14.21
CA THR A 38 -3.99 3.05 15.24
C THR A 38 -2.51 3.27 15.55
N LYS A 39 -1.73 2.19 15.64
CA LYS A 39 -0.28 2.21 15.81
C LYS A 39 0.40 2.98 14.68
N ALA A 40 0.11 2.61 13.43
CA ALA A 40 0.70 3.25 12.27
C ALA A 40 0.29 4.73 12.16
N ALA A 41 -0.97 5.07 12.42
CA ALA A 41 -1.43 6.46 12.43
C ALA A 41 -0.65 7.32 13.45
N GLN A 42 -0.48 6.82 14.68
CA GLN A 42 0.32 7.51 15.69
C GLN A 42 1.79 7.60 15.29
N PHE A 43 2.35 6.53 14.74
CA PHE A 43 3.75 6.50 14.31
C PHE A 43 4.04 7.54 13.23
N ILE A 44 3.13 7.70 12.25
CA ILE A 44 3.22 8.75 11.23
C ILE A 44 3.20 10.14 11.87
N GLN A 45 2.32 10.38 12.85
CA GLN A 45 2.28 11.65 13.57
C GLN A 45 3.58 11.96 14.32
N LEU A 46 4.19 10.95 14.94
CA LEU A 46 5.49 11.09 15.62
C LEU A 46 6.61 11.37 14.60
N CYS A 47 6.60 10.69 13.45
CA CYS A 47 7.55 10.97 12.37
C CYS A 47 7.39 12.40 11.85
N ASN A 48 6.15 12.88 11.66
CA ASN A 48 5.87 14.27 11.29
C ASN A 48 6.41 15.26 12.33
N GLN A 49 6.17 15.02 13.62
CA GLN A 49 6.66 15.87 14.70
C GLN A 49 8.19 15.96 14.71
N ALA A 50 8.87 14.86 14.42
CA ALA A 50 10.33 14.77 14.40
C ALA A 50 10.95 15.10 13.03
N ASN A 51 10.16 15.56 12.05
CA ASN A 51 10.57 15.77 10.66
C ASN A 51 11.35 14.57 10.06
N THR A 52 10.88 13.36 10.34
CA THR A 52 11.50 12.09 9.95
C THR A 52 10.78 11.51 8.73
N PRO A 53 11.45 11.29 7.59
CA PRO A 53 10.80 10.69 6.42
C PRO A 53 10.40 9.24 6.68
N ILE A 54 9.42 8.76 5.93
CA ILE A 54 8.79 7.46 6.13
C ILE A 54 8.99 6.59 4.89
N VAL A 55 9.41 5.35 5.11
CA VAL A 55 9.44 4.29 4.09
C VAL A 55 8.36 3.26 4.40
N PHE A 56 7.43 3.09 3.48
CA PHE A 56 6.40 2.04 3.52
C PHE A 56 6.90 0.82 2.75
N MET A 57 6.95 -0.33 3.41
CA MET A 57 7.25 -1.63 2.79
C MET A 57 5.97 -2.47 2.76
N GLN A 58 5.26 -2.44 1.64
CA GLN A 58 3.93 -3.03 1.52
C GLN A 58 4.00 -4.54 1.30
N ASN A 59 3.40 -5.27 2.25
CA ASN A 59 3.14 -6.70 2.14
C ASN A 59 1.81 -7.05 2.84
N THR A 60 0.72 -6.45 2.37
CA THR A 60 -0.60 -6.55 2.99
C THR A 60 -1.67 -7.02 2.00
N THR A 61 -2.55 -7.89 2.50
CA THR A 61 -3.73 -8.36 1.80
C THR A 61 -4.97 -7.50 2.05
N GLY A 62 -4.81 -6.37 2.76
CA GLY A 62 -5.91 -5.48 3.11
C GLY A 62 -6.08 -5.29 4.61
N PHE A 63 -7.29 -4.87 5.00
CA PHE A 63 -7.71 -4.78 6.39
C PHE A 63 -8.35 -6.08 6.84
N ILE A 64 -8.23 -6.42 8.13
CA ILE A 64 -8.89 -7.59 8.69
C ILE A 64 -10.41 -7.40 8.71
N VAL A 65 -11.13 -8.41 8.25
CA VAL A 65 -12.60 -8.42 8.17
C VAL A 65 -13.22 -9.25 9.27
N GLY A 66 -14.50 -9.04 9.55
CA GLY A 66 -15.28 -9.83 10.49
C GLY A 66 -15.94 -8.98 11.57
N ARG A 67 -17.00 -9.51 12.19
CA ARG A 67 -17.84 -8.78 13.15
C ARG A 67 -17.03 -8.11 14.27
N ALA A 68 -16.10 -8.85 14.88
CA ALA A 68 -15.26 -8.31 15.95
C ALA A 68 -14.36 -7.15 15.49
N SER A 69 -13.85 -7.21 14.26
CA SER A 69 -13.05 -6.14 13.65
C SER A 69 -13.89 -4.88 13.42
N GLU A 70 -15.09 -5.06 12.86
CA GLU A 70 -16.03 -3.98 12.60
C GLU A 70 -16.52 -3.30 13.90
N GLU A 71 -16.90 -4.08 14.91
CA GLU A 71 -17.33 -3.59 16.23
C GLU A 71 -16.17 -2.90 16.99
N ALA A 72 -14.94 -3.40 16.84
CA ALA A 72 -13.73 -2.72 17.33
C ALA A 72 -13.41 -1.43 16.55
N GLY A 73 -14.10 -1.17 15.44
CA GLY A 73 -14.04 0.07 14.68
C GLY A 73 -12.98 0.09 13.60
N MET A 74 -12.77 -1.03 12.90
CA MET A 74 -11.80 -1.12 11.81
C MET A 74 -11.89 0.06 10.83
N ILE A 75 -13.10 0.45 10.44
CA ILE A 75 -13.34 1.59 9.53
C ILE A 75 -12.73 2.88 10.12
N LYS A 76 -13.14 3.30 11.32
CA LYS A 76 -12.66 4.57 11.92
C LYS A 76 -11.15 4.54 12.21
N HIS A 77 -10.57 3.38 12.50
CA HIS A 77 -9.13 3.24 12.74
C HIS A 77 -8.34 3.24 11.43
N GLY A 78 -8.83 2.57 10.39
CA GLY A 78 -8.30 2.67 9.02
C GLY A 78 -8.37 4.09 8.46
N SER A 79 -9.47 4.81 8.71
CA SER A 79 -9.60 6.22 8.33
C SER A 79 -8.54 7.12 8.98
N LYS A 80 -8.22 6.90 10.27
CA LYS A 80 -7.14 7.65 10.95
C LYS A 80 -5.77 7.41 10.32
N LEU A 81 -5.49 6.16 9.92
CA LEU A 81 -4.26 5.83 9.20
C LEU A 81 -4.19 6.56 7.86
N ILE A 82 -5.27 6.52 7.08
CA ILE A 82 -5.36 7.24 5.80
C ILE A 82 -5.24 8.76 6.00
N GLN A 83 -5.85 9.31 7.04
CA GLN A 83 -5.73 10.74 7.37
C GLN A 83 -4.29 11.10 7.74
N ALA A 84 -3.62 10.27 8.54
CA ALA A 84 -2.25 10.52 8.97
C ALA A 84 -1.27 10.49 7.79
N LEU A 85 -1.39 9.51 6.88
CA LEU A 85 -0.52 9.45 5.71
C LEU A 85 -0.85 10.51 4.67
N SER A 86 -2.13 10.80 4.42
CA SER A 86 -2.54 11.81 3.42
C SER A 86 -2.14 13.22 3.80
N ASN A 87 -2.15 13.53 5.09
CA ASN A 87 -1.80 14.85 5.62
C ASN A 87 -0.36 14.90 6.17
N SER A 88 0.47 13.91 5.83
CA SER A 88 1.85 13.85 6.28
C SER A 88 2.67 14.98 5.65
N SER A 89 3.42 15.71 6.48
CA SER A 89 4.30 16.79 6.00
C SER A 89 5.68 16.29 5.61
N VAL A 90 6.09 15.14 6.15
CA VAL A 90 7.39 14.53 5.83
C VAL A 90 7.34 13.72 4.55
N PRO A 91 8.47 13.57 3.84
CA PRO A 91 8.56 12.72 2.66
C PRO A 91 8.17 11.27 2.94
N GLN A 92 7.44 10.68 2.00
CA GLN A 92 7.03 9.29 2.02
C GLN A 92 7.60 8.59 0.78
N ILE A 93 8.17 7.40 0.94
CA ILE A 93 8.61 6.51 -0.14
C ILE A 93 7.94 5.16 0.06
N THR A 94 7.51 4.53 -1.02
CA THR A 94 6.82 3.23 -0.97
C THR A 94 7.60 2.19 -1.76
N ILE A 95 7.76 1.00 -1.16
CA ILE A 95 8.26 -0.21 -1.81
C ILE A 95 7.16 -1.26 -1.73
N TYR A 96 6.61 -1.68 -2.86
CA TYR A 96 5.80 -2.89 -2.93
C TYR A 96 6.75 -4.09 -2.85
N CYS A 97 6.89 -4.71 -1.68
CA CYS A 97 7.80 -5.83 -1.44
C CYS A 97 7.11 -7.21 -1.48
N GLY A 98 5.77 -7.23 -1.48
CA GLY A 98 4.96 -8.44 -1.58
C GLY A 98 3.55 -8.13 -2.04
N ALA A 99 2.56 -8.52 -1.24
CA ALA A 99 1.16 -8.25 -1.53
C ALA A 99 0.82 -6.76 -1.34
N SER A 100 0.05 -6.20 -2.26
CA SER A 100 -0.52 -4.85 -2.17
C SER A 100 -1.96 -4.90 -2.69
N PHE A 101 -2.89 -5.31 -1.82
CA PHE A 101 -4.29 -5.52 -2.21
C PHE A 101 -5.27 -4.52 -1.58
N GLY A 102 -6.19 -4.04 -2.42
CA GLY A 102 -7.38 -3.29 -2.02
C GLY A 102 -7.07 -2.09 -1.11
N ALA A 103 -7.86 -1.95 -0.05
CA ALA A 103 -7.69 -0.87 0.93
C ALA A 103 -6.34 -0.92 1.66
N GLY A 104 -5.65 -2.08 1.70
CA GLY A 104 -4.31 -2.19 2.25
C GLY A 104 -3.28 -1.35 1.48
N ASN A 105 -3.40 -1.30 0.15
CA ASN A 105 -2.61 -0.40 -0.69
C ASN A 105 -2.80 1.07 -0.25
N TYR A 106 -4.04 1.45 0.07
CA TYR A 106 -4.34 2.80 0.52
C TYR A 106 -3.75 3.10 1.91
N GLY A 107 -3.95 2.19 2.86
CA GLY A 107 -3.45 2.31 4.23
C GLY A 107 -1.92 2.34 4.35
N MET A 108 -1.20 1.94 3.31
CA MET A 108 0.25 1.86 3.29
C MET A 108 0.91 2.83 2.29
N CYS A 109 0.23 3.93 1.94
CA CYS A 109 0.74 4.96 1.01
C CYS A 109 1.02 4.44 -0.41
N GLY A 110 0.05 3.75 -1.01
CA GLY A 110 0.10 3.39 -2.42
C GLY A 110 0.08 4.61 -3.35
N ARG A 111 0.21 4.37 -4.67
CA ARG A 111 0.36 5.41 -5.71
C ARG A 111 -0.60 6.60 -5.59
N ALA A 112 -1.88 6.35 -5.26
CA ALA A 112 -2.90 7.40 -5.14
C ALA A 112 -2.60 8.44 -4.04
N PHE A 113 -1.78 8.07 -3.05
CA PHE A 113 -1.36 8.94 -1.94
C PHE A 113 -0.05 9.68 -2.22
N LYS A 114 0.45 9.59 -3.45
CA LYS A 114 1.56 10.39 -3.98
C LYS A 114 2.83 10.33 -3.11
N PRO A 115 3.34 9.13 -2.78
CA PRO A 115 4.69 9.04 -2.24
C PRO A 115 5.67 9.69 -3.24
N ARG A 116 6.77 10.26 -2.72
CA ARG A 116 7.80 10.91 -3.55
C ARG A 116 8.40 9.96 -4.58
N PHE A 117 8.55 8.70 -4.18
CA PHE A 117 8.90 7.59 -5.05
C PHE A 117 8.12 6.35 -4.64
N CYS A 118 7.75 5.52 -5.60
CA CYS A 118 7.07 4.25 -5.42
C CYS A 118 7.76 3.19 -6.28
N PHE A 119 8.33 2.15 -5.69
CA PHE A 119 8.99 1.08 -6.46
C PHE A 119 8.36 -0.28 -6.18
N SER A 120 8.53 -1.21 -7.13
CA SER A 120 8.10 -2.60 -6.98
C SER A 120 9.29 -3.55 -6.92
N TRP A 121 9.21 -4.57 -6.06
CA TRP A 121 10.03 -5.76 -6.24
C TRP A 121 9.45 -6.66 -7.34
N PRO A 122 10.24 -7.51 -8.01
CA PRO A 122 9.76 -8.35 -9.10
C PRO A 122 8.67 -9.35 -8.66
N ASN A 123 8.69 -9.76 -7.40
CA ASN A 123 7.71 -10.67 -6.80
C ASN A 123 6.44 -9.96 -6.29
N ALA A 124 6.38 -8.63 -6.35
CA ALA A 124 5.25 -7.88 -5.83
C ALA A 124 3.97 -8.19 -6.64
N ARG A 125 2.84 -8.26 -5.93
CA ARG A 125 1.53 -8.43 -6.53
C ARG A 125 0.58 -7.33 -6.09
N THR A 126 0.05 -6.57 -7.04
CA THR A 126 -0.81 -5.41 -6.78
C THR A 126 -2.13 -5.57 -7.51
N ALA A 127 -3.25 -5.55 -6.79
CA ALA A 127 -4.59 -5.63 -7.39
C ALA A 127 -5.66 -5.07 -6.44
N VAL A 128 -6.89 -4.96 -6.92
CA VAL A 128 -8.04 -4.57 -6.06
C VAL A 128 -8.33 -5.62 -4.98
N MET A 129 -8.14 -6.91 -5.30
CA MET A 129 -8.19 -8.05 -4.38
C MET A 129 -7.52 -9.27 -5.04
N GLY A 130 -7.35 -10.38 -4.33
CA GLY A 130 -6.86 -11.63 -4.93
C GLY A 130 -7.88 -12.25 -5.89
N GLY A 131 -7.41 -12.91 -6.96
CA GLY A 131 -8.29 -13.54 -7.96
C GLY A 131 -9.24 -14.58 -7.36
N GLU A 132 -8.75 -15.40 -6.43
CA GLU A 132 -9.59 -16.37 -5.70
C GLU A 132 -10.70 -15.69 -4.87
N GLN A 133 -10.38 -14.56 -4.23
CA GLN A 133 -11.35 -13.80 -3.44
C GLN A 133 -12.44 -13.19 -4.32
N ALA A 134 -12.07 -12.69 -5.50
CA ALA A 134 -13.00 -12.16 -6.49
C ALA A 134 -13.93 -13.29 -7.02
N ALA A 135 -13.36 -14.43 -7.38
CA ALA A 135 -14.12 -15.58 -7.88
C ALA A 135 -15.06 -16.18 -6.82
N ALA A 136 -14.62 -16.28 -5.57
CA ALA A 136 -15.45 -16.76 -4.47
C ALA A 136 -16.63 -15.81 -4.18
N THR A 137 -16.39 -14.50 -4.22
CA THR A 137 -17.45 -13.49 -4.02
C THR A 137 -18.50 -13.58 -5.13
N LEU A 138 -18.07 -13.70 -6.39
CA LEU A 138 -18.98 -13.91 -7.51
C LEU A 138 -19.82 -15.18 -7.31
N GLU A 139 -19.19 -16.29 -6.94
CA GLU A 139 -19.90 -17.56 -6.72
C GLU A 139 -21.02 -17.42 -5.69
N ILE A 140 -20.75 -16.78 -4.56
CA ILE A 140 -21.77 -16.54 -3.53
C ILE A 140 -22.94 -15.73 -4.10
N VAL A 141 -22.66 -14.70 -4.91
CA VAL A 141 -23.68 -13.83 -5.51
C VAL A 141 -24.53 -14.58 -6.54
N GLU A 142 -23.90 -15.34 -7.45
CA GLU A 142 -24.62 -16.09 -8.49
C GLU A 142 -25.49 -17.20 -7.88
N ARG A 143 -24.99 -17.92 -6.86
CA ARG A 143 -25.79 -18.92 -6.14
C ARG A 143 -26.99 -18.27 -5.44
N ALA A 144 -26.80 -17.15 -4.75
CA ALA A 144 -27.89 -16.41 -4.09
C ALA A 144 -28.91 -15.84 -5.08
N LYS A 145 -28.48 -15.51 -6.30
CA LYS A 145 -29.37 -15.04 -7.38
C LYS A 145 -30.18 -16.19 -7.97
N ALA A 146 -29.57 -17.34 -8.26
CA ALA A 146 -30.26 -18.54 -8.72
C ALA A 146 -31.30 -19.00 -7.68
N GLN A 147 -30.93 -19.02 -6.40
CA GLN A 147 -31.85 -19.34 -5.31
C GLN A 147 -33.06 -18.38 -5.26
N ARG A 148 -32.84 -17.06 -5.37
CA ARG A 148 -33.94 -16.07 -5.42
C ARG A 148 -34.88 -16.25 -6.60
N LYS A 149 -34.40 -16.85 -7.70
CA LYS A 149 -35.19 -17.15 -8.90
C LYS A 149 -35.74 -18.58 -8.93
N ASN A 150 -35.45 -19.41 -7.92
CA ASN A 150 -35.71 -20.84 -7.93
C ASN A 150 -35.14 -21.56 -9.17
N GLU A 151 -33.98 -21.09 -9.67
CA GLU A 151 -33.26 -21.68 -10.80
C GLU A 151 -32.16 -22.61 -10.29
N ALA A 152 -31.87 -23.69 -11.02
CA ALA A 152 -30.73 -24.55 -10.75
C ALA A 152 -29.42 -23.86 -11.15
N VAL A 153 -28.37 -24.05 -10.36
CA VAL A 153 -27.02 -23.55 -10.67
C VAL A 153 -26.37 -24.48 -11.69
N ASP A 154 -25.92 -23.94 -12.82
CA ASP A 154 -25.03 -24.65 -13.73
C ASP A 154 -23.61 -24.65 -13.15
N GLU A 155 -23.27 -25.74 -12.45
CA GLU A 155 -21.98 -25.91 -11.79
C GLU A 155 -20.80 -25.87 -12.78
N ALA A 156 -20.99 -26.37 -14.01
CA ALA A 156 -19.94 -26.38 -15.01
C ALA A 156 -19.68 -24.97 -15.55
N ALA A 157 -20.73 -24.19 -15.79
CA ALA A 157 -20.60 -22.79 -16.18
C ALA A 157 -19.97 -21.94 -15.06
N LEU A 158 -20.40 -22.15 -13.82
CA LEU A 158 -19.86 -21.44 -12.66
C LEU A 158 -18.37 -21.73 -12.45
N ALA A 159 -17.96 -23.00 -12.58
CA ALA A 159 -16.55 -23.38 -12.48
C ALA A 159 -15.69 -22.73 -13.57
N ARG A 160 -16.18 -22.67 -14.82
CA ARG A 160 -15.48 -21.96 -15.92
C ARG A 160 -15.35 -20.47 -15.62
N GLN A 161 -16.44 -19.82 -15.21
CA GLN A 161 -16.44 -18.40 -14.89
C GLN A 161 -15.47 -18.06 -13.74
N LYS A 162 -15.38 -18.92 -12.71
CA LYS A 162 -14.39 -18.77 -11.64
C LYS A 162 -12.96 -18.83 -12.17
N ALA A 163 -12.65 -19.81 -13.01
CA ALA A 163 -11.31 -19.95 -13.59
C ALA A 163 -10.93 -18.73 -14.44
N GLU A 164 -11.86 -18.23 -15.27
CA GLU A 164 -11.66 -17.03 -16.08
C GLU A 164 -11.37 -15.78 -15.23
N ILE A 165 -12.09 -15.60 -14.12
CA ILE A 165 -11.86 -14.47 -13.20
C ILE A 165 -10.51 -14.56 -12.52
N ILE A 166 -10.14 -15.73 -12.01
CA ILE A 166 -8.85 -15.94 -11.36
C ILE A 166 -7.73 -15.59 -12.36
N GLU A 167 -7.80 -16.13 -13.57
CA GLU A 167 -6.81 -15.87 -14.61
C GLU A 167 -6.76 -14.38 -15.00
N HIS A 168 -7.91 -13.72 -15.14
CA HIS A 168 -7.98 -12.30 -15.47
C HIS A 168 -7.29 -11.42 -14.42
N PHE A 169 -7.59 -11.65 -13.14
CA PHE A 169 -6.98 -10.93 -12.03
C PHE A 169 -5.48 -11.23 -11.93
N ASP A 170 -5.09 -12.50 -12.06
CA ASP A 170 -3.71 -12.91 -11.89
C ASP A 170 -2.77 -12.32 -12.94
N LYS A 171 -3.24 -12.21 -14.19
CA LYS A 171 -2.51 -11.57 -15.30
C LYS A 171 -2.20 -10.10 -15.05
N GLN A 172 -3.10 -9.39 -14.36
CA GLN A 172 -2.97 -7.95 -14.10
C GLN A 172 -2.21 -7.65 -12.80
N ALA A 173 -2.00 -8.64 -11.95
CA ALA A 173 -1.44 -8.40 -10.62
C ALA A 173 0.09 -8.27 -10.58
N SER A 174 0.81 -8.61 -11.66
CA SER A 174 2.28 -8.64 -11.63
C SER A 174 2.91 -7.25 -11.49
N ALA A 175 4.13 -7.20 -10.93
CA ALA A 175 4.94 -5.98 -10.89
C ALA A 175 5.19 -5.39 -12.29
N PHE A 176 5.32 -6.24 -13.32
CA PHE A 176 5.49 -5.79 -14.71
C PHE A 176 4.24 -5.13 -15.27
N TYR A 177 3.05 -5.65 -14.94
CA TYR A 177 1.79 -5.00 -15.31
C TYR A 177 1.66 -3.65 -14.59
N THR A 178 1.99 -3.61 -13.29
CA THR A 178 1.98 -2.39 -12.46
C THR A 178 2.89 -1.32 -13.06
N SER A 179 4.15 -1.66 -13.35
CA SER A 179 5.15 -0.74 -13.89
C SER A 179 4.85 -0.34 -15.34
N GLY A 180 4.34 -1.27 -16.16
CA GLY A 180 3.89 -0.98 -17.53
C GLY A 180 2.75 0.04 -17.61
N HIS A 181 2.04 0.28 -16.50
CA HIS A 181 0.98 1.28 -16.38
C HIS A 181 1.38 2.50 -15.52
N LEU A 182 2.66 2.66 -15.18
CA LEU A 182 3.18 3.74 -14.33
C LEU A 182 2.48 3.85 -12.96
N LEU A 183 2.01 2.70 -12.45
CA LEU A 183 1.46 2.58 -11.09
C LEU A 183 2.55 2.44 -10.03
N ASP A 184 3.80 2.35 -10.47
CA ASP A 184 5.03 2.56 -9.74
C ASP A 184 6.00 3.38 -10.63
N ASP A 185 7.18 3.69 -10.09
CA ASP A 185 8.27 4.42 -10.74
C ASP A 185 9.39 3.46 -11.20
N GLY A 186 9.13 2.14 -11.18
CA GLY A 186 10.04 1.12 -11.68
C GLY A 186 10.07 -0.15 -10.82
N VAL A 187 10.39 -1.27 -11.47
CA VAL A 187 10.75 -2.53 -10.82
C VAL A 187 12.25 -2.51 -10.48
N ILE A 188 12.59 -2.77 -9.22
CA ILE A 188 13.98 -2.78 -8.74
C ILE A 188 14.39 -4.16 -8.23
N ASP A 189 15.68 -4.47 -8.29
CA ASP A 189 16.23 -5.68 -7.65
C ASP A 189 16.13 -5.53 -6.12
N PRO A 190 15.58 -6.50 -5.38
CA PRO A 190 15.51 -6.43 -3.92
C PRO A 190 16.86 -6.15 -3.25
N ARG A 191 17.96 -6.63 -3.84
CA ARG A 191 19.34 -6.41 -3.35
C ARG A 191 19.77 -4.94 -3.41
N THR A 192 19.22 -4.17 -4.35
CA THR A 192 19.55 -2.75 -4.54
C THR A 192 18.61 -1.81 -3.81
N THR A 193 17.62 -2.33 -3.06
CA THR A 193 16.61 -1.51 -2.35
C THR A 193 17.27 -0.44 -1.49
N ARG A 194 18.35 -0.78 -0.76
CA ARG A 194 19.05 0.19 0.08
C ARG A 194 19.65 1.34 -0.73
N ASP A 195 20.31 1.04 -1.84
CA ASP A 195 20.97 2.06 -2.68
C ASP A 195 19.95 2.97 -3.35
N VAL A 196 18.84 2.39 -3.84
CA VAL A 196 17.71 3.14 -4.39
C VAL A 196 17.10 4.07 -3.34
N LEU A 197 16.87 3.59 -2.11
CA LEU A 197 16.35 4.41 -1.03
C LEU A 197 17.31 5.53 -0.64
N LEU A 198 18.62 5.25 -0.56
CA LEU A 198 19.64 6.27 -0.29
C LEU A 198 19.63 7.37 -1.37
N PHE A 199 19.57 6.99 -2.64
CA PHE A 199 19.48 7.93 -3.75
C PHE A 199 18.20 8.78 -3.70
N ALA A 200 17.05 8.13 -3.48
CA ALA A 200 15.75 8.81 -3.38
C ALA A 200 15.72 9.80 -2.21
N LEU A 201 16.20 9.39 -1.03
CA LEU A 201 16.28 10.24 0.16
C LEU A 201 17.23 11.43 -0.03
N ALA A 202 18.39 11.21 -0.66
CA ALA A 202 19.32 12.28 -0.98
C ALA A 202 18.70 13.30 -1.95
N THR A 203 18.00 12.82 -2.99
CA THR A 203 17.29 13.65 -3.98
C THR A 203 16.21 14.50 -3.31
N ILE A 204 15.42 13.90 -2.42
CA ILE A 204 14.37 14.61 -1.66
C ILE A 204 14.98 15.69 -0.78
N ARG A 205 16.03 15.36 -0.02
CA ARG A 205 16.70 16.30 0.89
C ARG A 205 17.31 17.48 0.13
N GLU A 206 17.91 17.22 -1.02
CA GLU A 206 18.43 18.28 -1.87
C GLU A 206 17.30 19.19 -2.36
N ALA A 207 16.17 18.62 -2.79
CA ALA A 207 15.00 19.39 -3.22
C ALA A 207 14.43 20.27 -2.09
N GLU A 208 14.37 19.78 -0.86
CA GLU A 208 13.89 20.53 0.30
C GLU A 208 14.82 21.69 0.70
N ALA A 209 16.13 21.51 0.55
CA ALA A 209 17.12 22.54 0.88
C ALA A 209 17.32 23.58 -0.23
N ARG A 210 16.88 23.28 -1.46
CA ARG A 210 17.14 24.11 -2.64
C ARG A 210 16.29 25.38 -2.64
N LYS A 211 16.97 26.53 -2.73
CA LYS A 211 16.33 27.83 -2.99
C LYS A 211 16.20 28.05 -4.50
N LEU A 212 14.99 28.32 -4.97
CA LEU A 212 14.72 28.62 -6.38
C LEU A 212 14.56 30.14 -6.58
N HIS A 213 14.82 30.62 -7.79
CA HIS A 213 14.57 32.00 -8.20
C HIS A 213 13.29 32.04 -9.05
N PRO A 214 12.11 32.32 -8.45
CA PRO A 214 10.86 32.27 -9.17
C PRO A 214 10.80 33.39 -10.22
N THR A 215 10.23 33.07 -11.38
CA THR A 215 9.93 34.04 -12.43
C THR A 215 8.43 34.00 -12.71
N SER A 216 7.79 35.16 -12.88
CA SER A 216 6.32 35.23 -13.03
C SER A 216 5.81 34.66 -14.36
N PHE A 217 6.65 34.63 -15.39
CA PHE A 217 6.23 34.33 -16.77
C PHE A 217 7.06 33.22 -17.43
N GLY A 218 8.00 32.62 -16.71
CA GLY A 218 9.06 31.83 -17.33
C GLY A 218 10.06 32.70 -18.11
N VAL A 219 11.12 32.09 -18.63
CA VAL A 219 12.12 32.79 -19.45
C VAL A 219 11.56 32.99 -20.86
N ALA A 220 11.39 34.24 -21.28
CA ALA A 220 10.93 34.58 -22.62
C ALA A 220 12.09 34.50 -23.64
N ARG A 221 11.80 33.94 -24.83
CA ARG A 221 12.70 33.98 -25.99
C ARG A 221 12.19 35.05 -26.95
N PHE A 222 12.92 36.16 -27.06
CA PHE A 222 12.66 37.26 -28.00
C PHE A 222 13.53 37.14 -29.26
#